data_AF-A0A5C4SMQ7-F1
#
_entry.id   AF-A0A5C4SMQ7-F1
#
_cell.length_a   1.000
_cell.length_b   1.000
_cell.length_c   1.000
_cell.angle_alpha   90.00
_cell.angle_beta   90.00
_cell.angle_gamma   90.00
#
_symmetry.space_group_name_H-M   'P 1'
#
loop_
_entity.id
_entity.type
_entity.pdbx_description
1 polymer ?
#
loop_
_entity_poly.entity_id
_entity_poly.type
_entity_poly.pdbx_seq_one_letter_code
_entity_poly.pdbx_strand_id
1 'polypeptide(L)'
;MLKSIAGTKTRLSGSILSGFMIFAATLAQAGDRYFESGNWASVKIGRNCHVFSLQAAPNTSGLLQFVFGEGGYDAMFDYIYLPWTENDVDPPWDMEQDSVSLYVDNQPVWMGEEMFFFNGEAFTFGASMTSSIVPEVVASMLAAQNSLGFAVDRAAEGEVWLYGDFSTAGFGQVMDAAGSQCSFNPRSLPAS
;
A
#
# COMPACT_ATOMS: atom_id res chain seq x y z
N MET A 1 25.50 -78.48 -36.57
CA MET A 1 25.49 -79.39 -35.40
C MET A 1 25.66 -78.54 -34.14
N LEU A 2 24.79 -78.74 -33.16
CA LEU A 2 24.70 -77.95 -31.93
C LEU A 2 26.00 -77.99 -31.09
N LYS A 3 26.29 -76.87 -30.41
CA LYS A 3 26.65 -76.91 -28.99
C LYS A 3 26.28 -75.58 -28.31
N SER A 4 25.34 -75.72 -27.37
CA SER A 4 24.97 -74.77 -26.32
C SER A 4 26.07 -74.68 -25.27
N ILE A 5 26.36 -73.48 -24.76
CA ILE A 5 26.86 -73.25 -23.39
C ILE A 5 26.22 -71.96 -22.84
N ALA A 6 25.70 -72.10 -21.62
CA ALA A 6 24.95 -71.13 -20.84
C ALA A 6 25.84 -70.17 -20.01
N GLY A 7 25.20 -69.11 -19.49
CA GLY A 7 25.74 -68.17 -18.49
C GLY A 7 25.63 -66.73 -18.99
N THR A 8 25.09 -65.73 -18.30
CA THR A 8 24.81 -65.56 -16.88
C THR A 8 23.74 -64.46 -16.74
N LYS A 9 22.84 -64.61 -15.77
CA LYS A 9 21.84 -63.62 -15.39
C LYS A 9 22.50 -62.36 -14.83
N THR A 10 22.16 -61.18 -15.36
CA THR A 10 22.26 -59.93 -14.61
C THR A 10 20.94 -59.19 -14.75
N ARG A 11 20.12 -59.24 -13.68
CA ARG A 11 18.99 -58.33 -13.50
C ARG A 11 19.57 -56.95 -13.17
N LEU A 12 19.33 -55.96 -14.03
CA LEU A 12 19.38 -54.55 -13.64
C LEU A 12 17.95 -54.12 -13.31
N SER A 13 17.58 -54.38 -12.07
CA SER A 13 16.53 -53.67 -11.36
C SER A 13 17.07 -52.31 -10.94
N GLY A 14 16.32 -51.23 -11.17
CA GLY A 14 16.60 -49.95 -10.52
C GLY A 14 16.22 -48.74 -11.36
N SER A 15 14.97 -48.32 -11.26
CA SER A 15 14.49 -47.00 -11.65
C SER A 15 15.25 -45.91 -10.90
N ILE A 16 15.86 -44.95 -11.59
CA ILE A 16 16.14 -43.63 -11.03
C ILE A 16 15.81 -42.59 -12.11
N LEU A 17 14.51 -42.38 -12.34
CA LEU A 17 13.99 -41.15 -12.93
C LEU A 17 13.31 -40.40 -11.79
N SER A 18 14.04 -39.53 -11.09
CA SER A 18 13.51 -38.46 -10.24
C SER A 18 14.68 -37.74 -9.60
N GLY A 19 14.97 -36.53 -10.07
CA GLY A 19 16.04 -35.74 -9.47
C GLY A 19 16.34 -34.44 -10.19
N PHE A 20 15.34 -33.74 -10.72
CA PHE A 20 15.51 -32.36 -11.19
C PHE A 20 14.16 -31.63 -11.13
N MET A 21 13.64 -31.39 -9.92
CA MET A 21 12.56 -30.42 -9.69
C MET A 21 12.65 -29.84 -8.28
N ILE A 22 13.80 -29.26 -7.92
CA ILE A 22 13.89 -28.44 -6.70
C ILE A 22 14.83 -27.27 -6.98
N PHE A 23 14.46 -26.36 -7.90
CA PHE A 23 15.10 -25.03 -7.97
C PHE A 23 14.23 -23.95 -8.65
N ALA A 24 12.93 -24.20 -8.83
CA ALA A 24 11.99 -23.20 -9.35
C ALA A 24 11.14 -22.52 -8.24
N ALA A 25 11.11 -23.07 -7.02
CA ALA A 25 10.21 -22.58 -5.96
C ALA A 25 10.77 -21.38 -5.18
N THR A 26 12.07 -21.09 -5.26
CA THR A 26 12.69 -20.00 -4.46
C THR A 26 12.64 -18.63 -5.15
N LEU A 27 12.39 -18.57 -6.46
CA LEU A 27 12.22 -17.30 -7.19
C LEU A 27 10.77 -16.80 -7.21
N ALA A 28 9.79 -17.69 -6.97
CA ALA A 28 8.37 -17.29 -6.90
C ALA A 28 8.05 -16.49 -5.63
N GLN A 29 8.72 -16.75 -4.50
CA GLN A 29 8.47 -16.05 -3.24
C GLN A 29 8.98 -14.59 -3.18
N ALA A 30 9.78 -14.16 -4.16
CA ALA A 30 10.23 -12.77 -4.25
C ALA A 30 9.23 -11.89 -5.03
N GLY A 31 8.42 -12.48 -5.91
CA GLY A 31 7.42 -11.76 -6.73
C GLY A 31 6.13 -11.42 -5.99
N ASP A 32 5.82 -12.10 -4.88
CA ASP A 32 4.55 -11.96 -4.15
C ASP A 32 4.50 -10.81 -3.14
N ARG A 33 5.55 -9.97 -3.07
CA ARG A 33 5.60 -8.87 -2.09
C ARG A 33 5.06 -7.56 -2.61
N TYR A 34 4.95 -7.40 -3.93
CA TYR A 34 4.46 -6.20 -4.58
C TYR A 34 3.23 -6.55 -5.41
N PHE A 35 2.19 -5.73 -5.34
CA PHE A 35 0.97 -5.94 -6.09
C PHE A 35 0.37 -4.59 -6.48
N GLU A 36 -0.02 -4.43 -7.74
CA GLU A 36 -0.70 -3.24 -8.25
C GLU A 36 -2.11 -3.58 -8.71
N SER A 37 -3.03 -2.63 -8.51
CA SER A 37 -4.34 -2.66 -9.12
C SER A 37 -4.84 -1.23 -9.29
N GLY A 38 -5.30 -0.88 -10.49
CA GLY A 38 -5.76 0.46 -10.81
C GLY A 38 -4.71 1.53 -10.50
N ASN A 39 -5.05 2.48 -9.64
CA ASN A 39 -4.17 3.60 -9.26
C ASN A 39 -3.44 3.35 -7.93
N TRP A 40 -3.38 2.09 -7.47
CA TRP A 40 -2.81 1.74 -6.18
C TRP A 40 -1.82 0.59 -6.27
N ALA A 41 -0.90 0.57 -5.31
CA ALA A 41 -0.01 -0.55 -5.08
C ALA A 41 0.05 -0.92 -3.60
N SER A 42 0.41 -2.17 -3.32
CA SER A 42 0.79 -2.64 -2.00
C SER A 42 2.17 -3.28 -2.03
N VAL A 43 2.95 -3.08 -0.97
CA VAL A 43 4.23 -3.75 -0.79
C VAL A 43 4.48 -4.15 0.66
N LYS A 44 4.98 -5.37 0.89
CA LYS A 44 5.49 -5.78 2.21
C LYS A 44 6.97 -5.48 2.36
N ILE A 45 7.32 -4.58 3.30
CA ILE A 45 8.69 -4.23 3.66
C ILE A 45 8.93 -4.59 5.13
N GLY A 46 9.83 -5.54 5.39
CA GLY A 46 10.03 -6.06 6.73
C GLY A 46 8.75 -6.69 7.28
N ARG A 47 8.24 -6.14 8.39
CA ARG A 47 7.00 -6.58 9.06
C ARG A 47 5.77 -5.76 8.66
N ASN A 48 5.95 -4.70 7.88
CA ASN A 48 4.87 -3.77 7.56
C ASN A 48 4.39 -3.97 6.11
N CYS A 49 3.09 -3.81 5.90
CA CYS A 49 2.48 -3.70 4.60
C CYS A 49 2.17 -2.24 4.32
N HIS A 50 2.70 -1.72 3.22
CA HIS A 50 2.44 -0.38 2.73
C HIS A 50 1.41 -0.48 1.61
N VAL A 51 0.44 0.42 1.58
CA VAL A 51 -0.51 0.56 0.47
C VAL A 51 -0.50 2.02 0.05
N PHE A 52 -0.21 2.32 -1.21
CA PHE A 52 0.00 3.70 -1.64
C PHE A 52 -0.54 3.98 -3.04
N SER A 53 -0.90 5.24 -3.28
CA SER A 53 -1.35 5.70 -4.58
C SER A 53 -0.17 5.80 -5.55
N LEU A 54 -0.35 5.27 -6.77
CA LEU A 54 0.66 5.31 -7.85
C LEU A 54 0.62 6.58 -8.68
N GLN A 55 -0.54 7.24 -8.72
CA GLN A 55 -0.74 8.45 -9.49
C GLN A 55 -1.14 9.57 -8.54
N ALA A 56 -0.38 10.65 -8.61
CA ALA A 56 -0.80 11.91 -8.06
C ALA A 56 -2.02 12.42 -8.86
N ALA A 57 -2.93 13.12 -8.20
CA ALA A 57 -3.96 13.89 -8.89
C ALA A 57 -3.32 14.93 -9.84
N PRO A 58 -4.02 15.41 -10.88
CA PRO A 58 -3.44 16.33 -11.87
C PRO A 58 -2.77 17.59 -11.31
N ASN A 59 -3.15 18.01 -10.10
CA ASN A 59 -2.70 19.23 -9.44
C ASN A 59 -1.83 18.96 -8.21
N THR A 60 -1.22 17.78 -8.09
CA THR A 60 -0.37 17.44 -6.95
C THR A 60 0.85 16.63 -7.32
N SER A 61 1.89 16.77 -6.51
CA SER A 61 3.07 15.91 -6.46
C SER A 61 2.99 14.92 -5.29
N GLY A 62 1.95 15.00 -4.46
CA GLY A 62 1.81 14.15 -3.29
C GLY A 62 1.23 12.76 -3.57
N LEU A 63 1.30 11.90 -2.56
CA LEU A 63 0.71 10.57 -2.55
C LEU A 63 -0.02 10.28 -1.25
N LEU A 64 -0.97 9.36 -1.31
CA LEU A 64 -1.58 8.74 -0.14
C LEU A 64 -0.84 7.45 0.21
N GLN A 65 -0.62 7.22 1.49
CA GLN A 65 0.00 6.01 1.99
C GLN A 65 -0.71 5.50 3.24
N PHE A 66 -0.98 4.20 3.26
CA PHE A 66 -1.29 3.45 4.45
C PHE A 66 -0.10 2.60 4.85
N VAL A 67 0.10 2.43 6.15
CA VAL A 67 1.04 1.45 6.71
C VAL A 67 0.28 0.60 7.71
N PHE A 68 0.48 -0.72 7.62
CA PHE A 68 -0.12 -1.69 8.53
C PHE A 68 0.97 -2.59 9.10
N GLY A 69 0.99 -2.74 10.42
CA GLY A 69 1.74 -3.81 11.08
C GLY A 69 1.12 -5.18 10.83
N GLU A 70 1.81 -6.24 11.26
CA GLU A 70 1.25 -7.59 11.26
C GLU A 70 -0.08 -7.63 12.04
N GLY A 71 -1.10 -8.30 11.50
CA GLY A 71 -2.44 -8.32 12.07
C GLY A 71 -3.27 -7.06 11.84
N GLY A 72 -2.71 -6.03 11.18
CA GLY A 72 -3.40 -4.77 10.90
C GLY A 72 -3.31 -3.76 12.07
N TYR A 73 -2.45 -4.02 13.05
CA TYR A 73 -2.16 -3.10 14.16
C TYR A 73 -1.26 -1.94 13.71
N ASP A 74 -1.17 -0.92 14.56
CA ASP A 74 -0.31 0.26 14.37
C ASP A 74 -0.54 0.92 13.00
N ALA A 75 -1.80 0.91 12.55
CA ALA A 75 -2.18 1.42 11.26
C ALA A 75 -1.94 2.94 11.18
N MET A 76 -1.43 3.40 10.05
CA MET A 76 -1.20 4.83 9.79
C MET A 76 -1.77 5.18 8.43
N PHE A 77 -2.29 6.39 8.30
CA PHE A 77 -2.72 6.97 7.04
C PHE A 77 -2.07 8.34 6.87
N ASP A 78 -1.29 8.48 5.80
CA ASP A 78 -0.52 9.68 5.50
C ASP A 78 -0.91 10.24 4.14
N TYR A 79 -0.98 11.56 4.07
CA TYR A 79 -0.70 12.29 2.84
C TYR A 79 0.74 12.77 2.88
N ILE A 80 1.52 12.41 1.87
CA ILE A 80 2.92 12.82 1.71
C ILE A 80 3.00 13.81 0.56
N TYR A 81 3.33 15.06 0.83
CA TYR A 81 3.71 16.04 -0.18
C TYR A 81 5.15 15.79 -0.62
N LEU A 82 5.32 15.63 -1.93
CA LEU A 82 6.64 15.64 -2.56
C LEU A 82 6.85 17.02 -3.20
N PRO A 83 7.99 17.68 -2.99
CA PRO A 83 8.35 18.91 -3.70
C PRO A 83 8.13 18.83 -5.22
N TRP A 84 7.43 19.80 -5.80
CA TRP A 84 7.28 19.92 -7.25
C TRP A 84 8.58 20.40 -7.90
N THR A 85 9.29 21.27 -7.19
CA THR A 85 10.60 21.79 -7.59
C THR A 85 11.61 21.68 -6.47
N GLU A 86 12.90 21.75 -6.82
CA GLU A 86 13.99 21.81 -5.84
C GLU A 86 13.93 23.04 -4.92
N ASN A 87 13.08 24.03 -5.25
CA ASN A 87 12.88 25.23 -4.44
C ASN A 87 11.76 25.08 -3.40
N ASP A 88 10.98 23.99 -3.42
CA ASP A 88 9.92 23.75 -2.44
C ASP A 88 10.57 23.15 -1.18
N VAL A 89 11.26 24.01 -0.43
CA VAL A 89 12.04 23.64 0.77
C VAL A 89 11.29 23.88 2.08
N ASP A 90 10.09 24.45 1.99
CA ASP A 90 9.19 24.75 3.10
C ASP A 90 7.83 24.04 2.87
N PRO A 91 7.07 23.73 3.94
CA PRO A 91 5.73 23.18 3.81
C PRO A 91 4.83 24.15 3.01
N PRO A 92 3.94 23.64 2.13
CA PRO A 92 3.04 24.50 1.37
C PRO A 92 1.82 25.01 2.18
N TRP A 93 1.77 24.71 3.48
CA TRP A 93 0.72 25.09 4.43
C TRP A 93 1.32 25.63 5.74
N ASP A 94 0.54 26.40 6.48
CA ASP A 94 0.88 26.82 7.84
C ASP A 94 0.50 25.71 8.83
N MET A 95 1.51 25.04 9.39
CA MET A 95 1.28 23.89 10.28
C MET A 95 0.58 24.24 11.60
N GLU A 96 0.54 25.52 12.00
CA GLU A 96 -0.06 25.98 13.25
C GLU A 96 -1.47 26.55 13.06
N GLN A 97 -1.78 27.08 11.88
CA GLN A 97 -3.04 27.77 11.60
C GLN A 97 -3.97 27.01 10.66
N ASP A 98 -3.41 26.20 9.76
CA ASP A 98 -4.19 25.46 8.78
C ASP A 98 -4.71 24.15 9.34
N SER A 99 -5.69 23.56 8.67
CA SER A 99 -6.24 22.24 9.04
C SER A 99 -6.52 21.38 7.82
N VAL A 100 -6.49 20.06 8.02
CA VAL A 100 -6.75 19.11 6.94
C VAL A 100 -8.25 18.93 6.73
N SER A 101 -8.67 18.93 5.47
CA SER A 101 -10.01 18.54 5.04
C SER A 101 -9.92 17.33 4.12
N LEU A 102 -10.63 16.26 4.47
CA LEU A 102 -10.77 15.08 3.61
C LEU A 102 -12.11 15.09 2.90
N TYR A 103 -12.14 14.52 1.70
CA TYR A 103 -13.34 14.36 0.90
C TYR A 103 -13.45 12.92 0.40
N VAL A 104 -14.63 12.33 0.45
CA VAL A 104 -14.94 11.04 -0.20
C VAL A 104 -16.00 11.32 -1.25
N ASP A 105 -15.73 11.00 -2.51
CA ASP A 105 -16.62 11.30 -3.64
C ASP A 105 -17.05 12.78 -3.68
N ASN A 106 -16.09 13.69 -3.47
CA ASN A 106 -16.29 15.14 -3.39
C ASN A 106 -17.21 15.61 -2.24
N GLN A 107 -17.49 14.76 -1.25
CA GLN A 107 -18.22 15.15 -0.04
C GLN A 107 -17.27 15.24 1.14
N PRO A 108 -17.30 16.33 1.93
CA PRO A 108 -16.41 16.47 3.08
C PRO A 108 -16.70 15.38 4.11
N VAL A 109 -15.64 14.88 4.74
CA VAL A 109 -15.72 13.89 5.82
C VAL A 109 -14.93 14.36 7.03
N TRP A 110 -15.44 14.07 8.21
CA TRP A 110 -14.92 14.59 9.49
C TRP A 110 -13.51 14.06 9.82
N MET A 111 -13.11 12.91 9.27
CA MET A 111 -11.82 12.26 9.56
C MET A 111 -10.59 13.12 9.24
N GLY A 112 -10.72 14.18 8.42
CA GLY A 112 -9.64 15.14 8.19
C GLY A 112 -9.23 15.90 9.47
N GLU A 113 -10.16 16.12 10.39
CA GLU A 113 -9.92 16.81 11.68
C GLU A 113 -8.98 16.01 12.59
N GLU A 114 -8.79 14.72 12.32
CA GLU A 114 -7.94 13.81 13.08
C GLU A 114 -6.53 13.66 12.48
N MET A 115 -6.23 14.43 11.41
CA MET A 115 -4.90 14.48 10.79
C MET A 115 -4.07 15.64 11.35
N PHE A 116 -2.79 15.37 11.58
CA PHE A 116 -1.81 16.36 12.05
C PHE A 116 -0.70 16.54 11.03
N PHE A 117 -0.33 17.79 10.76
CA PHE A 117 0.82 18.08 9.91
C PHE A 117 2.14 17.63 10.54
N PHE A 118 3.06 17.18 9.72
CA PHE A 118 4.41 16.83 10.13
C PHE A 118 5.45 17.22 9.07
N ASN A 119 6.69 17.36 9.54
CA ASN A 119 7.87 17.53 8.70
C ASN A 119 8.74 16.28 8.84
N GLY A 120 8.92 15.58 7.73
CA GLY A 120 9.79 14.42 7.61
C GLY A 120 11.22 14.82 7.22
N GLU A 121 12.04 13.80 6.95
CA GLU A 121 13.39 14.00 6.43
C GLU A 121 13.37 14.44 4.96
N ALA A 122 14.48 15.02 4.48
CA ALA A 122 14.73 15.33 3.08
C ALA A 122 13.61 16.14 2.38
N PHE A 123 13.10 17.18 3.03
CA PHE A 123 12.05 18.07 2.50
C PHE A 123 10.71 17.35 2.23
N THR A 124 10.44 16.28 2.99
CA THR A 124 9.14 15.60 2.97
C THR A 124 8.20 16.32 3.92
N PHE A 125 7.09 16.84 3.41
CA PHE A 125 6.03 17.44 4.23
C PHE A 125 4.78 16.56 4.16
N GLY A 126 4.00 16.47 5.22
CA GLY A 126 2.80 15.65 5.16
C GLY A 126 1.79 15.93 6.25
N ALA A 127 0.72 15.17 6.20
CA ALA A 127 -0.25 15.08 7.27
C ALA A 127 -0.50 13.59 7.58
N SER A 128 -0.58 13.25 8.86
CA SER A 128 -0.71 11.87 9.34
C SER A 128 -1.90 11.73 10.26
N MET A 129 -2.58 10.61 10.14
CA MET A 129 -3.62 10.13 11.05
C MET A 129 -3.18 8.82 11.71
N THR A 130 -3.51 8.71 12.99
CA THR A 130 -3.20 7.53 13.79
C THR A 130 -4.29 6.45 13.73
N SER A 131 -3.91 5.28 14.21
CA SER A 131 -4.60 4.00 14.03
C SER A 131 -6.05 3.94 14.50
N SER A 132 -6.51 4.80 15.40
CA SER A 132 -7.91 4.77 15.88
C SER A 132 -8.91 5.14 14.79
N ILE A 133 -8.51 5.96 13.80
CA ILE A 133 -9.40 6.49 12.76
C ILE A 133 -9.16 5.82 11.39
N VAL A 134 -7.98 5.22 11.18
CA VAL A 134 -7.63 4.52 9.92
C VAL A 134 -8.68 3.49 9.48
N PRO A 135 -9.31 2.68 10.36
CA PRO A 135 -10.37 1.76 9.95
C PRO A 135 -11.55 2.46 9.27
N GLU A 136 -11.91 3.67 9.69
CA GLU A 136 -13.01 4.44 9.12
C GLU A 136 -12.66 5.02 7.75
N VAL A 137 -11.42 5.48 7.57
CA VAL A 137 -10.92 5.92 6.26
C VAL A 137 -10.93 4.76 5.28
N VAL A 138 -10.38 3.60 5.68
CA VAL A 138 -10.37 2.39 4.85
C VAL A 138 -11.79 1.98 4.48
N ALA A 139 -12.72 1.95 5.44
CA ALA A 139 -14.11 1.62 5.18
C ALA A 139 -14.76 2.60 4.19
N SER A 140 -14.51 3.90 4.36
CA SER A 140 -15.03 4.94 3.47
C SER A 140 -14.50 4.81 2.05
N MET A 141 -13.19 4.58 1.89
CA MET A 141 -12.57 4.38 0.57
C MET A 141 -13.00 3.09 -0.12
N LEU A 142 -13.22 2.01 0.64
CA LEU A 142 -13.78 0.76 0.09
C LEU A 142 -15.24 0.93 -0.38
N ALA A 143 -15.97 1.88 0.20
CA ALA A 143 -17.35 2.20 -0.16
C ALA A 143 -17.46 3.31 -1.23
N ALA A 144 -16.40 4.10 -1.41
CA ALA A 144 -16.34 5.20 -2.36
C ALA A 144 -16.49 4.72 -3.81
N GLN A 145 -17.20 5.51 -4.61
CA GLN A 145 -17.45 5.21 -6.02
C GLN A 145 -16.34 5.74 -6.93
N ASN A 146 -15.66 6.81 -6.54
CA ASN A 146 -14.73 7.55 -7.40
C ASN A 146 -13.39 7.81 -6.71
N SER A 147 -13.39 8.55 -5.59
CA SER A 147 -12.15 9.15 -5.11
C SER A 147 -12.12 9.54 -3.62
N LEU A 148 -10.89 9.74 -3.12
CA LEU A 148 -10.56 10.42 -1.87
C LEU A 148 -9.81 11.72 -2.17
N GLY A 149 -10.35 12.86 -1.75
CA GLY A 149 -9.70 14.16 -1.81
C GLY A 149 -8.95 14.51 -0.53
N PHE A 150 -7.74 15.03 -0.68
CA PHE A 150 -6.96 15.66 0.39
C PHE A 150 -6.85 17.16 0.11
N ALA A 151 -7.34 17.99 1.03
CA ALA A 151 -7.27 19.43 0.95
C ALA A 151 -6.80 20.02 2.28
N VAL A 152 -6.42 21.28 2.24
CA VAL A 152 -6.09 22.06 3.42
C VAL A 152 -6.99 23.29 3.46
N ASP A 153 -7.64 23.51 4.59
CA ASP A 153 -8.29 24.77 4.91
C ASP A 153 -7.19 25.74 5.38
N ARG A 154 -6.96 26.76 4.56
CA ARG A 154 -5.90 27.76 4.71
C ARG A 154 -6.50 29.00 5.35
N ALA A 155 -6.36 29.10 6.67
CA ALA A 155 -7.13 30.05 7.47
C ALA A 155 -6.76 31.52 7.16
N ALA A 156 -5.47 31.79 6.90
CA ALA A 156 -5.00 33.13 6.60
C ALA A 156 -5.47 33.62 5.22
N GLU A 157 -5.65 32.70 4.27
CA GLU A 157 -6.11 32.97 2.91
C GLU A 157 -7.64 32.88 2.78
N GLY A 158 -8.33 32.24 3.73
CA GLY A 158 -9.77 32.03 3.70
C GLY A 158 -10.21 31.11 2.55
N GLU A 159 -9.39 30.13 2.20
CA GLU A 159 -9.63 29.20 1.10
C GLU A 159 -9.47 27.74 1.53
N VAL A 160 -10.14 26.83 0.83
CA VAL A 160 -9.82 25.41 0.87
C VAL A 160 -9.06 25.06 -0.41
N TRP A 161 -7.79 24.68 -0.25
CA TRP A 161 -6.94 24.30 -1.37
C TRP A 161 -6.88 22.78 -1.52
N LEU A 162 -7.31 22.27 -2.67
CA LEU A 162 -7.27 20.84 -2.97
C LEU A 162 -5.86 20.43 -3.40
N TYR A 163 -5.19 19.69 -2.52
CA TYR A 163 -3.85 19.15 -2.71
C TYR A 163 -3.86 17.75 -3.33
N GLY A 164 -5.01 17.17 -3.64
CA GLY A 164 -5.11 15.96 -4.44
C GLY A 164 -6.49 15.34 -4.41
N ASP A 165 -6.90 14.77 -5.54
CA ASP A 165 -8.09 13.92 -5.66
C ASP A 165 -7.68 12.55 -6.22
N PHE A 166 -7.67 11.54 -5.36
CA PHE A 166 -7.08 10.23 -5.62
C PHE A 166 -8.17 9.22 -5.94
N SER A 167 -8.15 8.66 -7.15
CA SER A 167 -9.14 7.64 -7.53
C SER A 167 -9.04 6.40 -6.63
N THR A 168 -10.17 5.85 -6.19
CA THR A 168 -10.24 4.59 -5.43
C THR A 168 -10.20 3.35 -6.32
N ALA A 169 -10.08 3.51 -7.63
CA ALA A 169 -9.98 2.40 -8.58
C ALA A 169 -8.79 1.49 -8.23
N GLY A 170 -9.08 0.24 -7.87
CA GLY A 170 -8.07 -0.75 -7.51
C GLY A 170 -7.73 -0.83 -6.02
N PHE A 171 -8.22 0.11 -5.20
CA PHE A 171 -7.91 0.19 -3.77
C PHE A 171 -8.29 -1.10 -3.01
N GLY A 172 -9.49 -1.63 -3.26
CA GLY A 172 -9.94 -2.86 -2.60
C GLY A 172 -9.04 -4.06 -2.86
N GLN A 173 -8.55 -4.23 -4.09
CA GLN A 173 -7.70 -5.36 -4.46
C GLN A 173 -6.32 -5.26 -3.81
N VAL A 174 -5.72 -4.06 -3.75
CA VAL A 174 -4.42 -3.89 -3.08
C VAL A 174 -4.54 -4.05 -1.56
N MET A 175 -5.68 -3.64 -0.97
CA MET A 175 -5.95 -3.85 0.44
C MET A 175 -6.10 -5.34 0.76
N ASP A 176 -6.79 -6.10 -0.09
CA ASP A 176 -6.93 -7.56 0.06
C ASP A 176 -5.55 -8.26 -0.09
N ALA A 177 -4.69 -7.79 -1.00
CA ALA A 177 -3.31 -8.29 -1.15
C ALA A 177 -2.45 -7.99 0.10
N ALA A 178 -2.47 -6.75 0.59
CA ALA A 178 -1.79 -6.36 1.83
C ALA A 178 -2.31 -7.15 3.05
N GLY A 179 -3.62 -7.34 3.15
CA GLY A 179 -4.27 -8.16 4.17
C GLY A 179 -3.78 -9.61 4.15
N SER A 180 -3.63 -10.21 2.97
CA SER A 180 -3.05 -11.54 2.82
C SER A 180 -1.57 -11.60 3.21
N GLN A 181 -0.79 -10.54 2.94
CA GLN A 181 0.64 -10.48 3.22
C GLN A 181 0.96 -10.20 4.70
N CYS A 182 0.11 -9.44 5.39
CA CYS A 182 0.26 -9.05 6.79
C CYS A 182 -0.78 -9.65 7.73
N SER A 183 -1.58 -10.62 7.27
CA SER A 183 -2.55 -11.38 8.07
C SER A 183 -3.64 -10.53 8.72
N PHE A 184 -4.22 -9.59 7.98
CA PHE A 184 -5.35 -8.77 8.44
C PHE A 184 -6.53 -8.78 7.47
N ASN A 185 -7.71 -8.39 7.96
CA ASN A 185 -8.88 -8.17 7.12
C ASN A 185 -9.11 -6.66 6.95
N PRO A 186 -9.00 -6.10 5.73
CA PRO A 186 -9.23 -4.67 5.48
C PRO A 186 -10.58 -4.14 5.95
N ARG A 187 -11.59 -5.02 6.02
CA ARG A 187 -12.98 -4.67 6.39
C ARG A 187 -13.25 -4.84 7.88
N SER A 188 -12.23 -5.22 8.65
CA SER A 188 -12.33 -5.49 10.08
C SER A 188 -10.97 -5.29 10.74
N LEU A 189 -10.35 -4.12 10.50
CA LEU A 189 -9.09 -3.74 11.13
C LEU A 189 -9.27 -3.66 12.66
N PRO A 190 -8.25 -4.08 13.44
CA PRO A 190 -8.33 -3.95 14.89
C PRO A 190 -8.36 -2.47 15.29
N ALA A 191 -9.14 -2.16 16.33
CA ALA A 191 -8.88 -0.94 17.09
C ALA A 191 -7.50 -1.11 17.74
N SER A 192 -6.63 -0.11 17.57
CA SER A 192 -5.33 -0.09 18.24
C SER A 192 -5.44 0.53 19.63
#